data_AF-A0A523ED15-F1
#
_entry.id   AF-A0A523ED15-F1
#
_cell.length_a   1.000
_cell.length_b   1.000
_cell.length_c   1.000
_cell.angle_alpha   90.00
_cell.angle_beta   90.00
_cell.angle_gamma   90.00
#
_symmetry.space_group_name_H-M   'P 1'
#
loop_
_entity.id
_entity.type
_entity.pdbx_description
1 polymer ?
#
loop_
_entity_poly.entity_id
_entity_poly.type
_entity_poly.pdbx_seq_one_letter_code
_entity_poly.pdbx_strand_id
1 'polypeptide(L)'
;MRLDGHRAPGRQPARAQRKDRPRSILRRNRGGRVFDGRAGRDQRAAQEGKVQRDTQAVTTGRPLALLAVLYAAVCSGTAVAEEPDLFVSTAVSLKEPLLAAIEDFRGIPAGHRSPMIRIHMGGSVVLAQQILRGAPSDLFLSASPHEIERLADAGLVDSGSTCALAGNTLVVVVPIGGQRLDALQHLADPRFERVGVANPRTAPLGRYTQQIVAAANLQERLENRLILAEHARQVIDYVARGEVDAAIVYTTDAQRFADRVSVALEIDPDLHEPIEYRAALVGAEPPRFRAKALFEFLCSDAGRARFVESGLKPWPGTR
;
A
#
# COMPACT_ATOMS: atom_id res chain seq x y z
N MET A 1 -26.24 53.98 -18.40
CA MET A 1 -25.34 55.12 -18.66
C MET A 1 -24.02 54.82 -17.95
N ARG A 2 -22.95 54.56 -18.73
CA ARG A 2 -21.49 54.55 -18.43
C ARG A 2 -21.02 53.88 -17.11
N LEU A 3 -20.42 52.68 -17.14
CA LEU A 3 -19.01 52.36 -17.45
C LEU A 3 -18.00 53.21 -16.67
N ASP A 4 -17.16 52.54 -15.86
CA ASP A 4 -15.70 52.68 -15.70
C ASP A 4 -15.30 52.02 -14.35
N GLY A 5 -14.39 51.06 -14.22
CA GLY A 5 -13.25 50.71 -15.06
C GLY A 5 -11.95 51.16 -14.39
N HIS A 6 -11.47 50.45 -13.36
CA HIS A 6 -10.09 50.65 -12.89
C HIS A 6 -9.33 49.35 -12.62
N ARG A 7 -8.11 49.37 -13.16
CA ARG A 7 -7.25 48.29 -13.57
C ARG A 7 -6.04 48.28 -12.64
N ALA A 8 -5.63 47.10 -12.20
CA ALA A 8 -4.41 46.87 -11.43
C ALA A 8 -3.14 47.28 -12.21
N PRO A 9 -2.04 47.64 -11.52
CA PRO A 9 -0.70 47.57 -12.07
C PRO A 9 0.03 46.32 -11.57
N GLY A 10 0.56 45.55 -12.53
CA GLY A 10 1.43 44.40 -12.29
C GLY A 10 2.84 44.78 -11.82
N ARG A 11 3.51 43.82 -11.18
CA ARG A 11 4.96 43.79 -11.04
C ARG A 11 5.49 42.40 -11.38
N GLN A 12 6.48 42.40 -12.26
CA GLN A 12 7.21 41.25 -12.80
C GLN A 12 8.05 40.52 -11.72
N PRO A 13 8.36 39.22 -11.93
CA PRO A 13 9.23 38.46 -11.04
C PRO A 13 10.73 38.68 -11.33
N ALA A 14 11.52 38.84 -10.28
CA ALA A 14 12.98 38.99 -10.35
C ALA A 14 13.70 37.63 -10.44
N ARG A 15 14.32 37.42 -11.60
CA ARG A 15 15.64 36.81 -11.90
C ARG A 15 16.29 35.84 -10.90
N ALA A 16 16.53 34.63 -11.40
CA ALA A 16 17.41 33.61 -10.87
C ALA A 16 18.88 34.05 -10.71
N GLN A 17 19.52 33.61 -9.64
CA GLN A 17 20.98 33.58 -9.50
C GLN A 17 21.46 32.15 -9.24
N ARG A 18 22.14 31.59 -10.25
CA ARG A 18 23.08 30.47 -10.11
C ARG A 18 24.29 30.96 -9.30
N LYS A 19 24.74 30.19 -8.31
CA LYS A 19 26.07 30.33 -7.74
C LYS A 19 26.83 29.01 -7.77
N ASP A 20 28.11 29.18 -8.07
CA ASP A 20 29.11 28.21 -8.50
C ASP A 20 29.50 27.12 -7.49
N ARG A 21 29.93 25.98 -8.05
CA ARG A 21 30.78 24.99 -7.39
C ARG A 21 32.25 25.46 -7.44
N PRO A 22 33.08 25.09 -6.45
CA PRO A 22 34.50 24.89 -6.68
C PRO A 22 34.90 23.40 -6.57
N ARG A 23 35.74 22.97 -7.53
CA ARG A 23 36.59 21.78 -7.48
C ARG A 23 37.92 22.14 -6.80
N SER A 24 38.42 21.28 -5.91
CA SER A 24 39.86 21.09 -5.62
C SER A 24 40.03 19.68 -5.02
N ILE A 25 40.73 18.74 -5.67
CA ILE A 25 42.18 18.50 -5.81
C ILE A 25 42.79 17.75 -4.60
N LEU A 26 43.29 16.54 -4.95
CA LEU A 26 44.39 15.73 -4.40
C LEU A 26 44.60 15.62 -2.87
N ARG A 27 44.64 14.36 -2.42
CA ARG A 27 45.83 13.87 -1.72
C ARG A 27 46.04 12.36 -1.87
N ARG A 28 47.21 12.02 -2.44
CA ARG A 28 47.86 10.71 -2.41
C ARG A 28 48.07 10.26 -0.96
N ASN A 29 48.01 8.95 -0.72
CA ASN A 29 48.85 8.35 0.32
C ASN A 29 49.50 7.05 -0.19
N ARG A 30 50.83 7.01 -0.05
CA ARG A 30 51.73 5.88 -0.30
C ARG A 30 52.00 5.16 1.03
N GLY A 31 52.19 3.85 0.93
CA GLY A 31 52.80 2.99 1.95
C GLY A 31 52.38 1.57 1.61
N GLY A 32 53.20 0.68 1.05
CA GLY A 32 54.62 0.48 1.25
C GLY A 32 54.79 -0.84 1.98
N ARG A 33 55.15 -1.91 1.26
CA ARG A 33 56.04 -2.96 1.78
C ARG A 33 56.56 -3.84 0.64
N VAL A 34 57.87 -3.89 0.59
CA VAL A 34 58.76 -4.67 -0.25
C VAL A 34 59.04 -5.99 0.46
N PHE A 35 59.12 -7.10 -0.28
CA PHE A 35 60.03 -8.19 0.04
C PHE A 35 60.58 -8.81 -1.25
N ASP A 36 61.88 -8.59 -1.43
CA ASP A 36 62.86 -9.32 -2.26
C ASP A 36 62.98 -10.76 -1.72
N GLY A 37 63.34 -11.83 -2.43
CA GLY A 37 63.90 -12.01 -3.76
C GLY A 37 64.45 -13.44 -3.91
N ARG A 38 65.14 -13.65 -5.03
CA ARG A 38 66.07 -14.75 -5.41
C ARG A 38 65.52 -16.03 -6.05
N ALA A 39 65.80 -16.08 -7.35
CA ALA A 39 66.02 -17.26 -8.16
C ALA A 39 67.34 -17.98 -7.81
N GLY A 40 67.36 -19.30 -8.05
CA GLY A 40 68.57 -20.12 -8.13
C GLY A 40 68.30 -21.32 -9.03
N ARG A 41 68.93 -21.33 -10.20
CA ARG A 41 69.06 -22.50 -11.09
C ARG A 41 69.96 -23.54 -10.42
N ASP A 42 69.70 -24.83 -10.67
CA ASP A 42 70.76 -25.72 -11.13
C ASP A 42 70.20 -26.94 -11.86
N GLN A 43 70.84 -27.24 -13.00
CA GLN A 43 70.66 -28.44 -13.81
C GLN A 43 71.52 -29.57 -13.24
N ARG A 44 71.05 -30.82 -13.33
CA ARG A 44 71.91 -32.00 -13.60
C ARG A 44 71.06 -33.16 -14.09
N ALA A 45 71.51 -33.74 -15.20
CA ALA A 45 70.98 -34.91 -15.87
C ALA A 45 71.73 -36.18 -15.43
N ALA A 46 71.05 -37.33 -15.48
CA ALA A 46 71.54 -38.70 -15.75
C ALA A 46 70.29 -39.61 -15.75
N GLN A 47 69.89 -40.22 -16.88
CA GLN A 47 70.20 -41.61 -17.30
C GLN A 47 69.91 -42.64 -16.20
N GLU A 48 69.18 -43.73 -16.37
CA GLU A 48 68.88 -44.61 -17.51
C GLU A 48 67.84 -45.64 -17.02
N GLY A 49 67.09 -46.29 -17.93
CA GLY A 49 66.31 -47.49 -17.57
C GLY A 49 65.08 -47.75 -18.41
N LYS A 50 65.28 -48.17 -19.67
CA LYS A 50 64.25 -48.84 -20.47
C LYS A 50 63.85 -50.17 -19.80
N VAL A 51 62.57 -50.36 -19.52
CA VAL A 51 61.95 -51.69 -19.50
C VAL A 51 60.69 -51.64 -20.33
N GLN A 52 60.81 -52.20 -21.52
CA GLN A 52 59.72 -52.51 -22.43
C GLN A 52 58.95 -53.70 -21.86
N ARG A 53 57.66 -53.55 -21.61
CA ARG A 53 56.72 -54.67 -21.54
C ARG A 53 55.49 -54.31 -22.38
N ASP A 54 55.44 -54.91 -23.55
CA ASP A 54 54.20 -55.15 -24.28
C ASP A 54 53.27 -55.94 -23.36
N THR A 55 52.02 -55.49 -23.17
CA THR A 55 50.84 -56.29 -23.54
C THR A 55 49.53 -55.54 -23.29
N GLN A 56 48.73 -55.51 -24.37
CA GLN A 56 47.27 -55.57 -24.43
C GLN A 56 46.46 -54.33 -24.02
N ALA A 57 46.03 -53.62 -25.08
CA ALA A 57 44.85 -52.78 -25.08
C ALA A 57 43.63 -53.61 -24.66
N VAL A 58 43.15 -53.40 -23.43
CA VAL A 58 41.82 -53.83 -23.01
C VAL A 58 40.86 -52.70 -23.33
N THR A 59 40.01 -52.96 -24.32
CA THR A 59 38.90 -52.13 -24.75
C THR A 59 37.84 -52.07 -23.64
N THR A 60 38.00 -51.18 -22.67
CA THR A 60 36.98 -50.87 -21.64
C THR A 60 36.46 -49.44 -21.82
N GLY A 61 35.99 -49.14 -23.02
CA GLY A 61 35.01 -48.06 -23.18
C GLY A 61 33.66 -48.55 -22.63
N ARG A 62 33.04 -47.76 -21.75
CA ARG A 62 31.63 -47.84 -21.27
C ARG A 62 31.41 -48.47 -19.88
N PRO A 63 31.95 -47.87 -18.80
CA PRO A 63 31.06 -47.63 -17.66
C PRO A 63 31.08 -46.17 -17.14
N LEU A 64 32.12 -45.38 -17.44
CA LEU A 64 32.19 -43.98 -16.97
C LEU A 64 31.20 -43.04 -17.65
N ALA A 65 30.80 -43.31 -18.89
CA ALA A 65 29.84 -42.47 -19.61
C ALA A 65 28.41 -42.58 -19.04
N LEU A 66 28.05 -43.71 -18.42
CA LEU A 66 26.72 -43.91 -17.81
C LEU A 66 26.62 -43.23 -16.44
N LEU A 67 27.71 -43.17 -15.67
CA LEU A 67 27.76 -42.46 -14.38
C LEU A 67 27.74 -40.94 -14.52
N ALA A 68 28.34 -40.39 -15.58
CA ALA A 68 28.28 -38.96 -15.88
C ALA A 68 26.87 -38.50 -16.32
N VAL A 69 26.14 -39.36 -17.06
CA VAL A 69 24.75 -39.09 -17.45
C VAL A 69 23.79 -39.19 -16.25
N LEU A 70 24.04 -40.10 -15.32
CA LEU A 70 23.26 -40.19 -14.07
C LEU A 70 23.51 -38.99 -13.15
N TYR A 71 24.74 -38.47 -13.08
CA TYR A 71 25.07 -37.29 -12.27
C TYR A 71 24.48 -36.00 -12.87
N ALA A 72 24.45 -35.87 -14.20
CA ALA A 72 23.81 -34.75 -14.89
C ALA A 72 22.27 -34.76 -14.73
N ALA A 73 21.64 -35.94 -14.64
CA ALA A 73 20.20 -36.07 -14.40
C ALA A 73 19.78 -35.72 -12.95
N VAL A 74 20.69 -35.86 -11.98
CA VAL A 74 20.44 -35.50 -10.57
C VAL A 74 20.64 -34.00 -10.30
N CYS A 75 21.34 -33.28 -11.17
CA CYS A 75 21.50 -31.82 -11.08
C CYS A 75 20.43 -31.02 -11.84
N SER A 76 19.47 -31.69 -12.49
CA SER A 76 18.20 -31.06 -12.91
C SER A 76 17.29 -30.85 -11.70
N GLY A 77 17.82 -30.20 -10.66
CA GLY A 77 17.00 -29.61 -9.62
C GLY A 77 16.06 -28.66 -10.32
N THR A 78 14.76 -28.93 -10.22
CA THR A 78 13.73 -27.98 -10.60
C THR A 78 14.08 -26.68 -9.89
N ALA A 79 14.54 -25.68 -10.63
CA ALA A 79 14.61 -24.32 -10.13
C ALA A 79 13.16 -23.95 -9.84
N VAL A 80 12.74 -24.15 -8.59
CA VAL A 80 11.43 -23.73 -8.11
C VAL A 80 11.46 -22.22 -8.21
N ALA A 81 10.86 -21.69 -9.27
CA ALA A 81 10.76 -20.26 -9.49
C ALA A 81 10.09 -19.65 -8.26
N GLU A 82 10.82 -18.79 -7.55
CA GLU A 82 10.28 -18.03 -6.43
C GLU A 82 9.18 -17.13 -7.01
N GLU A 83 7.93 -17.45 -6.71
CA GLU A 83 6.82 -16.63 -7.18
C GLU A 83 6.95 -15.23 -6.57
N PRO A 84 6.90 -14.17 -7.40
CA PRO A 84 7.14 -12.81 -6.93
C PRO A 84 6.06 -12.36 -5.94
N ASP A 85 6.46 -11.49 -5.01
CA ASP A 85 5.57 -10.94 -3.99
C ASP A 85 4.33 -10.27 -4.62
N LEU A 86 3.19 -10.43 -3.95
CA LEU A 86 1.92 -9.81 -4.29
C LEU A 86 1.78 -8.49 -3.54
N PHE A 87 1.64 -7.36 -4.24
CA PHE A 87 1.50 -6.04 -3.64
C PHE A 87 0.03 -5.63 -3.56
N VAL A 88 -0.47 -5.41 -2.35
CA VAL A 88 -1.85 -4.98 -2.10
C VAL A 88 -1.83 -3.60 -1.46
N SER A 89 -2.35 -2.60 -2.17
CA SER A 89 -2.59 -1.27 -1.60
C SER A 89 -4.02 -1.22 -1.05
N THR A 90 -4.21 -0.79 0.20
CA THR A 90 -5.54 -0.81 0.82
C THR A 90 -5.79 0.38 1.74
N ALA A 91 -7.02 0.89 1.73
CA ALA A 91 -7.46 1.87 2.70
C ALA A 91 -7.28 1.34 4.14
N VAL A 92 -6.77 2.17 5.06
CA VAL A 92 -6.51 1.74 6.44
C VAL A 92 -7.74 1.21 7.17
N SER A 93 -8.95 1.69 6.84
CA SER A 93 -10.22 1.23 7.44
C SER A 93 -10.58 -0.20 7.03
N LEU A 94 -9.95 -0.72 5.97
CA LEU A 94 -10.10 -2.09 5.47
C LEU A 94 -9.05 -3.07 6.02
N LYS A 95 -8.16 -2.63 6.92
CA LYS A 95 -7.06 -3.46 7.43
C LYS A 95 -7.56 -4.80 7.99
N GLU A 96 -8.39 -4.76 9.02
CA GLU A 96 -8.86 -5.96 9.71
C GLU A 96 -9.67 -6.90 8.79
N PRO A 97 -10.66 -6.43 8.00
CA PRO A 97 -11.41 -7.33 7.11
C PRO A 97 -10.54 -7.94 6.00
N LEU A 98 -9.58 -7.18 5.45
CA LEU A 98 -8.65 -7.72 4.46
C LEU A 98 -7.76 -8.81 5.07
N LEU A 99 -7.27 -8.61 6.29
CA LEU A 99 -6.44 -9.62 6.97
C LEU A 99 -7.22 -10.91 7.24
N ALA A 100 -8.47 -10.81 7.70
CA ALA A 100 -9.34 -11.96 7.90
C ALA A 100 -9.62 -12.70 6.57
N ALA A 101 -9.89 -11.97 5.48
CA ALA A 101 -10.09 -12.57 4.17
C ALA A 101 -8.81 -13.25 3.64
N ILE A 102 -7.64 -12.64 3.85
CA ILE A 102 -6.35 -13.23 3.45
C ILE A 102 -6.06 -14.53 4.23
N GLU A 103 -6.44 -14.60 5.49
CA GLU A 103 -6.28 -15.81 6.31
C GLU A 103 -7.07 -16.99 5.72
N ASP A 104 -8.33 -16.76 5.35
CA ASP A 104 -9.16 -17.76 4.68
C ASP A 104 -8.61 -18.16 3.31
N PHE A 105 -8.18 -17.18 2.53
CA PHE A 105 -7.55 -17.42 1.23
C PHE A 105 -6.32 -18.33 1.32
N ARG A 106 -5.56 -18.24 2.43
CA ARG A 106 -4.38 -19.07 2.71
C ARG A 106 -4.72 -20.50 3.18
N GLY A 107 -5.98 -20.79 3.52
CA GLY A 107 -6.46 -22.12 3.92
C GLY A 107 -6.47 -23.17 2.80
N ILE A 108 -6.11 -22.80 1.56
CA ILE A 108 -5.96 -23.71 0.42
C ILE A 108 -4.52 -24.29 0.44
N PRO A 109 -4.31 -25.62 0.34
CA PRO A 109 -3.02 -26.25 0.63
C PRO A 109 -1.88 -25.70 -0.23
N ALA A 110 -0.96 -24.96 0.40
CA ALA A 110 0.25 -24.45 -0.21
C ALA A 110 1.27 -25.58 -0.40
N GLY A 111 1.13 -26.32 -1.49
CA GLY A 111 2.24 -27.08 -2.05
C GLY A 111 3.31 -26.12 -2.55
N HIS A 112 4.35 -25.88 -1.75
CA HIS A 112 5.58 -25.13 -2.03
C HIS A 112 5.46 -23.60 -2.06
N ARG A 113 6.14 -22.95 -1.08
CA ARG A 113 6.44 -21.50 -0.95
C ARG A 113 5.36 -20.56 -1.53
N SER A 114 4.31 -20.31 -0.75
CA SER A 114 3.38 -19.21 -1.01
C SER A 114 4.12 -17.87 -1.05
N PRO A 115 3.74 -16.94 -1.93
CA PRO A 115 4.45 -15.68 -2.07
C PRO A 115 4.08 -14.78 -0.90
N MET A 116 4.91 -13.79 -0.59
CA MET A 116 4.55 -12.86 0.48
C MET A 116 3.53 -11.86 -0.06
N ILE A 117 2.36 -11.79 0.58
CA ILE A 117 1.41 -10.69 0.34
C ILE A 117 1.93 -9.47 1.11
N ARG A 118 2.44 -8.48 0.39
CA ARG A 118 2.89 -7.21 0.94
C ARG A 118 1.76 -6.20 0.90
N ILE A 119 1.28 -5.83 2.08
CA ILE A 119 0.16 -4.90 2.22
C ILE A 119 0.70 -3.50 2.52
N HIS A 120 0.34 -2.54 1.67
CA HIS A 120 0.57 -1.12 1.88
C HIS A 120 -0.74 -0.45 2.29
N MET A 121 -0.76 0.17 3.48
CA MET A 121 -1.95 0.80 4.04
C MET A 121 -1.79 2.32 4.09
N GLY A 122 -2.89 3.03 3.85
CA GLY A 122 -2.93 4.48 3.93
C GLY A 122 -4.29 5.07 3.60
N GLY A 123 -4.36 6.38 3.39
CA GLY A 123 -5.53 7.03 2.83
C GLY A 123 -5.68 6.70 1.35
N SER A 124 -6.89 6.33 0.90
CA SER A 124 -7.13 5.86 -0.47
C SER A 124 -6.66 6.85 -1.52
N VAL A 125 -6.83 8.16 -1.28
CA VAL A 125 -6.40 9.22 -2.22
C VAL A 125 -4.88 9.20 -2.39
N VAL A 126 -4.13 9.04 -1.30
CA VAL A 126 -2.66 8.98 -1.32
C VAL A 126 -2.20 7.71 -2.02
N LEU A 127 -2.81 6.57 -1.73
CA LEU A 127 -2.46 5.28 -2.36
C LEU A 127 -2.73 5.32 -3.88
N ALA A 128 -3.88 5.83 -4.31
CA ALA A 128 -4.18 6.00 -5.74
C ALA A 128 -3.18 6.96 -6.41
N GLN A 129 -2.78 8.06 -5.75
CA GLN A 129 -1.74 8.95 -6.25
C GLN A 129 -0.38 8.26 -6.39
N GLN A 130 -0.02 7.37 -5.48
CA GLN A 130 1.22 6.60 -5.56
C GLN A 130 1.16 5.61 -6.73
N ILE A 131 0.05 4.90 -6.92
CA ILE A 131 -0.14 3.98 -8.05
C ILE A 131 -0.05 4.74 -9.38
N LEU A 132 -0.69 5.91 -9.49
CA LEU A 132 -0.56 6.80 -10.66
C LEU A 132 0.88 7.23 -10.96
N ARG A 133 1.73 7.29 -9.93
CA ARG A 133 3.15 7.63 -10.05
C ARG A 133 4.04 6.40 -10.26
N GLY A 134 3.46 5.23 -10.47
CA GLY A 134 4.18 3.99 -10.75
C GLY A 134 4.60 3.22 -9.49
N ALA A 135 4.01 3.49 -8.32
CA ALA A 135 4.20 2.61 -7.17
C ALA A 135 3.65 1.21 -7.48
N PRO A 136 4.40 0.13 -7.18
CA PRO A 136 3.97 -1.22 -7.47
C PRO A 136 2.76 -1.59 -6.61
N SER A 137 1.69 -2.02 -7.28
CA SER A 137 0.48 -2.56 -6.67
C SER A 137 -0.17 -3.49 -7.69
N ASP A 138 -0.56 -4.69 -7.27
CA ASP A 138 -1.31 -5.65 -8.10
C ASP A 138 -2.83 -5.57 -7.82
N LEU A 139 -3.18 -5.18 -6.59
CA LEU A 139 -4.56 -5.08 -6.11
C LEU A 139 -4.70 -3.80 -5.30
N PHE A 140 -5.78 -3.05 -5.53
CA PHE A 140 -6.10 -1.84 -4.78
C PHE A 140 -7.50 -1.92 -4.18
N LEU A 141 -7.61 -1.70 -2.87
CA LEU A 141 -8.88 -1.60 -2.16
C LEU A 141 -9.07 -0.18 -1.66
N SER A 142 -10.11 0.49 -2.15
CA SER A 142 -10.43 1.88 -1.81
C SER A 142 -11.67 1.98 -0.92
N ALA A 143 -11.69 3.04 -0.11
CA ALA A 143 -12.84 3.49 0.68
C ALA A 143 -13.86 4.36 -0.07
N SER A 144 -13.68 4.53 -1.39
CA SER A 144 -14.61 5.22 -2.28
C SER A 144 -14.32 4.80 -3.74
N PRO A 145 -15.36 4.75 -4.61
CA PRO A 145 -15.19 4.37 -6.01
C PRO A 145 -14.34 5.36 -6.81
N HIS A 146 -14.34 6.63 -6.43
CA HIS A 146 -13.62 7.72 -7.11
C HIS A 146 -12.14 7.44 -7.34
N GLU A 147 -11.44 6.83 -6.37
CA GLU A 147 -10.02 6.52 -6.53
C GLU A 147 -9.77 5.43 -7.57
N ILE A 148 -10.68 4.45 -7.68
CA ILE A 148 -10.58 3.39 -8.68
C ILE A 148 -10.92 3.93 -10.06
N GLU A 149 -11.95 4.76 -10.17
CA GLU A 149 -12.32 5.45 -11.42
C GLU A 149 -11.14 6.29 -11.93
N ARG A 150 -10.48 7.05 -11.07
CA ARG A 150 -9.29 7.83 -11.42
C ARG A 150 -8.13 6.96 -11.93
N LEU A 151 -7.96 5.75 -11.40
CA LEU A 151 -6.97 4.80 -11.91
C LEU A 151 -7.40 4.17 -13.23
N ALA A 152 -8.70 3.91 -13.41
CA ALA A 152 -9.26 3.41 -14.66
C ALA A 152 -9.12 4.43 -15.79
N ASP A 153 -9.37 5.71 -15.53
CA ASP A 153 -9.17 6.83 -16.47
C ASP A 153 -7.71 6.94 -16.92
N ALA A 154 -6.77 6.51 -16.07
CA ALA A 154 -5.34 6.47 -16.38
C ALA A 154 -4.90 5.15 -17.05
N GLY A 155 -5.83 4.23 -17.33
CA GLY A 155 -5.54 2.92 -17.91
C GLY A 155 -4.80 1.96 -16.97
N LEU A 156 -4.87 2.19 -15.66
CA LEU A 156 -4.15 1.40 -14.63
C LEU A 156 -5.05 0.39 -13.92
N VAL A 157 -6.29 0.22 -14.36
CA VAL A 157 -7.23 -0.79 -13.85
C VAL A 157 -7.45 -1.83 -14.94
N ASP A 158 -7.29 -3.11 -14.61
CA ASP A 158 -7.56 -4.19 -15.55
C ASP A 158 -9.07 -4.22 -15.90
N SER A 159 -9.38 -4.40 -17.18
CA SER A 159 -10.76 -4.22 -17.67
C SER A 159 -11.71 -5.25 -17.05
N GLY A 160 -12.83 -4.77 -16.49
CA GLY A 160 -13.81 -5.63 -15.81
C GLY A 160 -13.38 -6.14 -14.43
N SER A 161 -12.21 -5.73 -13.93
CA SER A 161 -11.66 -6.21 -12.66
C SER A 161 -12.02 -5.33 -11.46
N THR A 162 -13.25 -4.79 -11.40
CA THR A 162 -13.70 -3.98 -10.26
C THR A 162 -14.88 -4.63 -9.55
N CYS A 163 -14.94 -4.48 -8.23
CA CYS A 163 -15.90 -5.23 -7.42
C CYS A 163 -16.18 -4.54 -6.09
N ALA A 164 -17.46 -4.29 -5.82
CA ALA A 164 -17.91 -3.79 -4.53
C ALA A 164 -17.77 -4.89 -3.47
N LEU A 165 -17.21 -4.50 -2.33
CA LEU A 165 -16.93 -5.40 -1.21
C LEU A 165 -17.91 -5.21 -0.07
N ALA A 166 -18.14 -3.95 0.31
CA ALA A 166 -18.93 -3.59 1.48
C ALA A 166 -19.27 -2.09 1.47
N GLY A 167 -20.12 -1.66 2.39
CA GLY A 167 -20.34 -0.26 2.72
C GLY A 167 -20.02 0.11 4.16
N ASN A 168 -20.21 1.37 4.52
CA ASN A 168 -20.10 1.86 5.89
C ASN A 168 -21.13 2.96 6.19
N THR A 169 -21.14 3.40 7.43
CA THR A 169 -21.79 4.63 7.87
C THR A 169 -20.84 5.50 8.68
N LEU A 170 -21.25 6.74 8.92
CA LEU A 170 -20.48 7.71 9.68
C LEU A 170 -21.16 8.03 11.00
N VAL A 171 -20.35 8.36 11.98
CA VAL A 171 -20.77 8.77 13.33
C VAL A 171 -19.91 9.94 13.78
N VAL A 172 -20.49 10.77 14.64
CA VAL A 172 -19.71 11.68 15.48
C VAL A 172 -19.29 10.91 16.74
N VAL A 173 -18.00 10.91 17.03
CA VAL A 173 -17.43 10.36 18.27
C VAL A 173 -16.85 11.46 19.14
N VAL A 174 -16.84 11.22 20.43
CA VAL A 174 -16.21 12.06 21.47
C VAL A 174 -15.33 11.16 22.36
N PRO A 175 -14.40 11.73 23.16
CA PRO A 175 -13.67 10.95 24.16
C PRO A 175 -14.62 10.19 25.09
N ILE A 176 -14.18 9.07 25.66
CA ILE A 176 -14.99 8.28 26.60
C ILE A 176 -15.53 9.17 27.74
N GLY A 177 -16.83 9.05 28.05
CA GLY A 177 -17.50 9.93 29.02
C GLY A 177 -17.83 11.34 28.53
N GLY A 178 -17.49 11.66 27.27
CA GLY A 178 -17.86 12.89 26.60
C GLY A 178 -19.38 13.03 26.39
N GLN A 179 -19.81 14.26 26.13
CA GLN A 179 -21.24 14.57 26.03
C GLN A 179 -21.84 14.10 24.70
N ARG A 180 -23.09 13.64 24.75
CA ARG A 180 -23.88 13.30 23.55
C ARG A 180 -24.22 14.56 22.75
N LEU A 181 -24.50 14.37 21.46
CA LEU A 181 -25.03 15.40 20.58
C LEU A 181 -26.43 15.00 20.13
N ASP A 182 -27.40 15.88 20.30
CA ASP A 182 -28.77 15.65 19.79
C ASP A 182 -28.91 16.01 18.30
N ALA A 183 -28.02 16.88 17.81
CA ALA A 183 -28.05 17.38 16.43
C ALA A 183 -26.63 17.69 15.96
N LEU A 184 -26.39 17.55 14.64
CA LEU A 184 -25.07 17.79 14.05
C LEU A 184 -24.62 19.25 14.21
N GLN A 185 -25.58 20.19 14.23
CA GLN A 185 -25.34 21.62 14.43
C GLN A 185 -24.67 21.93 15.78
N HIS A 186 -24.82 21.06 16.77
CA HIS A 186 -24.18 21.21 18.08
C HIS A 186 -22.66 21.03 18.02
N LEU A 187 -22.08 20.51 16.93
CA LEU A 187 -20.63 20.52 16.73
C LEU A 187 -20.03 21.94 16.73
N ALA A 188 -20.84 22.96 16.46
CA ALA A 188 -20.39 24.35 16.48
C ALA A 188 -20.53 25.03 17.87
N ASP A 189 -21.00 24.30 18.88
CA ASP A 189 -21.06 24.80 20.25
C ASP A 189 -19.67 25.08 20.81
N PRO A 190 -19.50 26.01 21.76
CA PRO A 190 -18.20 26.35 22.34
C PRO A 190 -17.46 25.17 22.99
N ARG A 191 -18.18 24.13 23.43
CA ARG A 191 -17.59 22.93 24.04
C ARG A 191 -16.78 22.06 23.07
N PHE A 192 -16.94 22.27 21.76
CA PHE A 192 -16.15 21.61 20.72
C PHE A 192 -15.25 22.66 20.08
N GLU A 193 -14.08 22.86 20.69
CA GLU A 193 -13.08 23.81 20.22
C GLU A 193 -12.23 23.21 19.11
N ARG A 194 -12.03 21.88 19.14
CA ARG A 194 -11.24 21.10 18.20
C ARG A 194 -12.07 19.93 17.67
N VAL A 195 -12.35 19.93 16.38
CA VAL A 195 -13.10 18.87 15.70
C VAL A 195 -12.16 18.12 14.76
N GLY A 196 -11.87 16.86 15.05
CA GLY A 196 -11.05 16.00 14.22
C GLY A 196 -11.77 15.59 12.94
N VAL A 197 -11.12 15.77 11.80
CA VAL A 197 -11.63 15.32 10.51
C VAL A 197 -10.49 14.78 9.65
N ALA A 198 -10.78 13.86 8.74
CA ALA A 198 -9.78 13.46 7.75
C ALA A 198 -9.62 14.55 6.69
N ASN A 199 -8.43 14.69 6.15
CA ASN A 199 -8.15 15.63 5.07
C ASN A 199 -8.73 15.07 3.75
N PRO A 200 -9.61 15.81 3.06
CA PRO A 200 -10.23 15.37 1.81
C PRO A 200 -9.23 15.14 0.67
N ARG A 201 -8.04 15.75 0.76
CA ARG A 201 -6.95 15.56 -0.21
C ARG A 201 -6.19 14.25 -0.01
N THR A 202 -6.37 13.56 1.10
CA THR A 202 -5.62 12.35 1.47
C THR A 202 -6.51 11.14 1.72
N ALA A 203 -7.76 11.32 2.16
CA ALA A 203 -8.67 10.22 2.44
C ALA A 203 -10.14 10.51 2.05
N PRO A 204 -10.89 9.50 1.58
CA PRO A 204 -12.31 9.63 1.28
C PRO A 204 -13.16 10.12 2.47
N LEU A 205 -12.85 9.69 3.71
CA LEU A 205 -13.52 10.19 4.92
C LEU A 205 -13.56 11.72 4.97
N GLY A 206 -12.51 12.40 4.49
CA GLY A 206 -12.49 13.85 4.44
C GLY A 206 -13.49 14.44 3.45
N ARG A 207 -13.68 13.81 2.29
CA ARG A 207 -14.71 14.21 1.30
C ARG A 207 -16.11 13.99 1.84
N TYR A 208 -16.38 12.82 2.42
CA TYR A 208 -17.67 12.55 3.07
C TYR A 208 -17.95 13.57 4.19
N THR A 209 -16.93 13.89 4.99
CA THR A 209 -17.05 14.92 6.04
C THR A 209 -17.36 16.29 5.46
N GLN A 210 -16.74 16.69 4.35
CA GLN A 210 -17.06 17.95 3.68
C GLN A 210 -18.51 17.99 3.19
N GLN A 211 -19.02 16.89 2.64
CA GLN A 211 -20.43 16.76 2.21
C GLN A 211 -21.37 16.94 3.41
N ILE A 212 -21.10 16.25 4.53
CA ILE A 212 -21.88 16.35 5.77
C ILE A 212 -21.89 17.78 6.31
N VAL A 213 -20.72 18.41 6.43
CA VAL A 213 -20.57 19.78 6.94
C VAL A 213 -21.31 20.76 6.03
N ALA A 214 -21.29 20.53 4.70
CA ALA A 214 -22.02 21.34 3.70
C ALA A 214 -23.52 21.23 3.86
N ALA A 215 -24.03 20.01 3.88
CA ALA A 215 -25.46 19.75 4.03
C ALA A 215 -26.00 20.30 5.36
N ALA A 216 -25.16 20.33 6.39
CA ALA A 216 -25.50 20.88 7.71
C ALA A 216 -25.31 22.40 7.85
N ASN A 217 -24.82 23.10 6.82
CA ASN A 217 -24.46 24.52 6.85
C ASN A 217 -23.47 24.88 7.98
N LEU A 218 -22.44 24.05 8.17
CA LEU A 218 -21.48 24.17 9.26
C LEU A 218 -20.09 24.66 8.85
N GLN A 219 -19.82 24.86 7.54
CA GLN A 219 -18.49 25.25 7.03
C GLN A 219 -17.88 26.42 7.79
N GLU A 220 -18.54 27.58 7.75
CA GLU A 220 -18.02 28.82 8.33
C GLU A 220 -17.87 28.70 9.85
N ARG A 221 -18.75 27.94 10.50
CA ARG A 221 -18.75 27.75 11.96
C ARG A 221 -17.63 26.83 12.44
N LEU A 222 -17.18 25.90 11.60
CA LEU A 222 -16.16 24.91 11.95
C LEU A 222 -14.78 25.20 11.35
N GLU A 223 -14.66 26.09 10.36
CA GLU A 223 -13.43 26.30 9.57
C GLU A 223 -12.16 26.41 10.41
N ASN A 224 -12.19 27.23 11.48
CA ASN A 224 -11.03 27.46 12.36
C ASN A 224 -10.89 26.45 13.51
N ARG A 225 -11.75 25.42 13.57
CA ARG A 225 -11.78 24.39 14.61
C ARG A 225 -11.40 23.01 14.09
N LEU A 226 -11.26 22.85 12.77
CA LEU A 226 -10.97 21.56 12.16
C LEU A 226 -9.51 21.17 12.36
N ILE A 227 -9.29 20.00 12.95
CA ILE A 227 -7.98 19.37 13.08
C ILE A 227 -7.90 18.26 12.02
N LEU A 228 -7.05 18.49 11.01
CA LEU A 228 -6.92 17.60 9.87
C LEU A 228 -5.99 16.42 10.17
N ALA A 229 -6.47 15.20 9.92
CA ALA A 229 -5.68 13.98 9.91
C ALA A 229 -5.49 13.45 8.49
N GLU A 230 -4.49 12.59 8.27
CA GLU A 230 -4.19 11.99 6.97
C GLU A 230 -5.23 10.94 6.55
N HIS A 231 -5.79 10.19 7.51
CA HIS A 231 -6.77 9.13 7.26
C HIS A 231 -7.65 8.82 8.46
N ALA A 232 -8.70 8.02 8.27
CA ALA A 232 -9.71 7.70 9.29
C ALA A 232 -9.14 7.21 10.63
N ARG A 233 -8.17 6.29 10.59
CA ARG A 233 -7.56 5.75 11.82
C ARG A 233 -6.86 6.80 12.68
N GLN A 234 -6.25 7.80 12.05
CA GLN A 234 -5.57 8.89 12.76
C GLN A 234 -6.58 9.86 13.38
N VAL A 235 -7.72 10.10 12.71
CA VAL A 235 -8.81 10.92 13.26
C VAL A 235 -9.30 10.33 14.58
N ILE A 236 -9.63 9.04 14.61
CA ILE A 236 -10.14 8.42 15.84
C ILE A 236 -9.07 8.30 16.92
N ASP A 237 -7.79 8.13 16.55
CA ASP A 237 -6.68 8.18 17.50
C ASP A 237 -6.56 9.54 18.19
N TYR A 238 -6.88 10.65 17.52
CA TYR A 238 -6.91 11.98 18.15
C TYR A 238 -7.99 12.08 19.21
N VAL A 239 -9.18 11.54 18.95
CA VAL A 239 -10.29 11.51 19.91
C VAL A 239 -9.93 10.65 21.12
N ALA A 240 -9.39 9.45 20.87
CA ALA A 240 -8.98 8.51 21.90
C ALA A 240 -7.89 9.08 22.83
N ARG A 241 -7.10 10.05 22.34
CA ARG A 241 -6.06 10.75 23.11
C ARG A 241 -6.52 12.09 23.70
N GLY A 242 -7.76 12.51 23.48
CA GLY A 242 -8.27 13.81 23.92
C GLY A 242 -7.60 15.01 23.20
N GLU A 243 -6.97 14.76 22.05
CA GLU A 243 -6.36 15.79 21.21
C GLU A 243 -7.43 16.62 20.46
N VAL A 244 -8.63 16.07 20.31
CA VAL A 244 -9.82 16.72 19.76
C VAL A 244 -11.04 16.39 20.63
N ASP A 245 -12.04 17.27 20.60
CA ASP A 245 -13.21 17.19 21.48
C ASP A 245 -14.34 16.36 20.84
N ALA A 246 -14.38 16.33 19.51
CA ALA A 246 -15.24 15.47 18.71
C ALA A 246 -14.59 15.14 17.36
N ALA A 247 -15.06 14.09 16.68
CA ALA A 247 -14.65 13.82 15.30
C ALA A 247 -15.71 13.07 14.51
N ILE A 248 -15.67 13.22 13.18
CA ILE A 248 -16.47 12.41 12.25
C ILE A 248 -15.63 11.22 11.77
N VAL A 249 -16.11 10.00 12.01
CA VAL A 249 -15.39 8.75 11.72
C VAL A 249 -16.32 7.68 11.17
N TYR A 250 -15.76 6.60 10.62
CA TYR A 250 -16.54 5.41 10.26
C TYR A 250 -17.08 4.69 11.48
N THR A 251 -18.31 4.17 11.42
CA THR A 251 -18.92 3.37 12.49
C THR A 251 -18.02 2.20 12.90
N THR A 252 -17.39 1.53 11.93
CA THR A 252 -16.45 0.42 12.21
C THR A 252 -15.21 0.84 12.99
N ASP A 253 -14.70 2.06 12.76
CA ASP A 253 -13.58 2.58 13.54
C ASP A 253 -14.04 2.87 14.98
N ALA A 254 -15.22 3.48 15.14
CA ALA A 254 -15.80 3.76 16.46
C ALA A 254 -16.01 2.49 17.28
N GLN A 255 -16.52 1.41 16.67
CA GLN A 255 -16.68 0.10 17.32
C GLN A 255 -15.35 -0.49 17.78
N ARG A 256 -14.27 -0.34 17.00
CA ARG A 256 -12.93 -0.83 17.37
C ARG A 256 -12.29 -0.05 18.50
N PHE A 257 -12.76 1.17 18.76
CA PHE A 257 -12.26 2.06 19.80
C PHE A 257 -13.31 2.25 20.92
N ALA A 258 -14.29 1.36 21.03
CA ALA A 258 -15.42 1.51 21.96
C ALA A 258 -15.00 1.58 23.45
N ASP A 259 -13.79 1.18 23.78
CA ASP A 259 -13.16 1.30 25.11
C ASP A 259 -12.56 2.69 25.38
N ARG A 260 -12.36 3.50 24.34
CA ARG A 260 -11.65 4.79 24.38
C ARG A 260 -12.46 5.98 23.86
N VAL A 261 -13.49 5.73 23.07
CA VAL A 261 -14.38 6.76 22.51
C VAL A 261 -15.85 6.40 22.73
N SER A 262 -16.72 7.39 22.66
CA SER A 262 -18.17 7.20 22.69
C SER A 262 -18.80 7.74 21.42
N VAL A 263 -19.76 7.01 20.85
CA VAL A 263 -20.61 7.52 19.77
C VAL A 263 -21.55 8.57 20.36
N ALA A 264 -21.41 9.80 19.90
CA ALA A 264 -22.20 10.93 20.38
C ALA A 264 -23.41 11.22 19.50
N LEU A 265 -23.32 10.93 18.19
CA LEU A 265 -24.40 11.08 17.22
C LEU A 265 -24.18 10.15 16.02
N GLU A 266 -25.25 9.53 15.54
CA GLU A 266 -25.26 8.84 14.24
C GLU A 266 -25.54 9.84 13.12
N ILE A 267 -24.79 9.76 12.02
CA ILE A 267 -24.95 10.69 10.90
C ILE A 267 -25.96 10.11 9.92
N ASP A 268 -26.91 10.95 9.52
CA ASP A 268 -27.90 10.64 8.49
C ASP A 268 -27.18 10.31 7.16
N PRO A 269 -27.40 9.11 6.59
CA PRO A 269 -26.76 8.69 5.35
C PRO A 269 -27.10 9.57 4.14
N ASP A 270 -28.18 10.35 4.18
CA ASP A 270 -28.57 11.24 3.08
C ASP A 270 -27.74 12.54 3.02
N LEU A 271 -26.89 12.80 4.03
CA LEU A 271 -26.02 13.97 4.08
C LEU A 271 -24.70 13.81 3.29
N HIS A 272 -24.46 12.63 2.74
CA HIS A 272 -23.26 12.33 1.96
C HIS A 272 -23.53 11.27 0.91
N GLU A 273 -22.62 11.13 -0.06
CA GLU A 273 -22.71 10.03 -1.02
C GLU A 273 -22.56 8.66 -0.31
N PRO A 274 -23.15 7.57 -0.82
CA PRO A 274 -22.98 6.25 -0.22
C PRO A 274 -21.50 5.86 -0.07
N ILE A 275 -21.15 5.30 1.08
CA ILE A 275 -19.79 4.80 1.32
C ILE A 275 -19.68 3.41 0.73
N GLU A 276 -18.98 3.30 -0.39
CA GLU A 276 -18.71 2.04 -1.07
C GLU A 276 -17.22 1.69 -1.01
N TYR A 277 -16.90 0.56 -0.38
CA TYR A 277 -15.59 -0.05 -0.47
C TYR A 277 -15.50 -0.93 -1.70
N ARG A 278 -14.49 -0.71 -2.53
CA ARG A 278 -14.33 -1.42 -3.81
C ARG A 278 -12.89 -1.91 -3.97
N ALA A 279 -12.74 -3.09 -4.56
CA ALA A 279 -11.47 -3.64 -5.01
C ALA A 279 -11.30 -3.46 -6.51
N ALA A 280 -10.05 -3.31 -6.96
CA ALA A 280 -9.67 -3.38 -8.36
C ALA A 280 -8.30 -4.04 -8.55
N LEU A 281 -8.15 -4.88 -9.59
CA LEU A 281 -6.82 -5.25 -10.06
C LEU A 281 -6.20 -4.03 -10.74
N VAL A 282 -4.97 -3.70 -10.33
CA VAL A 282 -4.29 -2.47 -10.77
C VAL A 282 -2.86 -2.77 -11.20
N GLY A 283 -2.30 -1.84 -11.98
CA GLY A 283 -0.92 -1.91 -12.47
C GLY A 283 -0.84 -1.66 -13.98
N ALA A 284 0.38 -1.46 -14.46
CA ALA A 284 0.65 -1.30 -15.90
C ALA A 284 0.82 -2.65 -16.62
N GLU A 285 1.11 -3.71 -15.87
CA GLU A 285 1.30 -5.06 -16.40
C GLU A 285 0.02 -5.89 -16.22
N PRO A 286 -0.21 -6.91 -17.07
CA PRO A 286 -1.32 -7.84 -16.90
C PRO A 286 -1.34 -8.44 -15.48
N PRO A 287 -2.53 -8.58 -14.85
CA PRO A 287 -2.58 -9.07 -13.48
C PRO A 287 -2.07 -10.50 -13.37
N ARG A 288 -1.23 -10.73 -12.36
CA ARG A 288 -0.64 -12.04 -12.06
C ARG A 288 -1.72 -13.01 -11.58
N PHE A 289 -1.52 -14.31 -11.81
CA PHE A 289 -2.46 -15.37 -11.41
C PHE A 289 -2.93 -15.25 -9.95
N ARG A 290 -1.99 -15.07 -9.01
CA ARG A 290 -2.35 -14.94 -7.58
C ARG A 290 -3.05 -13.63 -7.23
N ALA A 291 -2.80 -12.54 -7.95
CA ALA A 291 -3.55 -11.29 -7.79
C ALA A 291 -5.02 -11.50 -8.19
N LYS A 292 -5.24 -12.13 -9.35
CA LYS A 292 -6.59 -12.51 -9.82
C LYS A 292 -7.29 -13.43 -8.83
N ALA A 293 -6.60 -14.47 -8.36
CA ALA A 293 -7.17 -15.42 -7.39
C ALA A 293 -7.58 -14.73 -6.07
N LEU A 294 -6.74 -13.82 -5.54
CA LEU A 294 -7.11 -13.05 -4.35
C LEU A 294 -8.28 -12.10 -4.63
N PHE A 295 -8.28 -11.39 -5.76
CA PHE A 295 -9.39 -10.52 -6.16
C PHE A 295 -10.71 -11.30 -6.27
N GLU A 296 -10.70 -12.43 -6.97
CA GLU A 296 -11.87 -13.31 -7.12
C GLU A 296 -12.35 -13.82 -5.76
N PHE A 297 -11.44 -14.21 -4.88
CA PHE A 297 -11.79 -14.62 -3.52
C PHE A 297 -12.44 -13.49 -2.74
N LEU A 298 -11.86 -12.28 -2.73
CA LEU A 298 -12.44 -11.11 -2.05
C LEU A 298 -13.84 -10.77 -2.57
N CYS A 299 -14.09 -11.03 -3.87
CA CYS A 299 -15.37 -10.82 -4.53
C CYS A 299 -16.36 -11.97 -4.41
N SER A 300 -15.95 -13.11 -3.84
CA SER A 300 -16.84 -14.22 -3.52
C SER A 300 -17.64 -13.91 -2.26
N ASP A 301 -18.74 -14.65 -2.05
CA ASP A 301 -19.57 -14.53 -0.85
C ASP A 301 -18.76 -14.77 0.43
N ALA A 302 -17.82 -15.74 0.39
CA ALA A 302 -16.91 -16.02 1.50
C ALA A 302 -15.97 -14.85 1.80
N GLY A 303 -15.41 -14.23 0.75
CA GLY A 303 -14.57 -13.04 0.91
C GLY A 303 -15.35 -11.86 1.46
N ARG A 304 -16.50 -11.53 0.89
CA ARG A 304 -17.38 -10.44 1.34
C ARG A 304 -17.90 -10.65 2.77
N ALA A 305 -18.19 -11.90 3.14
CA ALA A 305 -18.61 -12.24 4.51
C ALA A 305 -17.59 -11.75 5.55
N ARG A 306 -16.27 -11.86 5.27
CA ARG A 306 -15.24 -11.34 6.19
C ARG A 306 -15.26 -9.83 6.37
N PHE A 307 -15.68 -9.07 5.35
CA PHE A 307 -15.88 -7.63 5.49
C PHE A 307 -17.06 -7.34 6.43
N VAL A 308 -18.16 -8.06 6.26
CA VAL A 308 -19.37 -7.90 7.09
C VAL A 308 -19.14 -8.34 8.54
N GLU A 309 -18.52 -9.50 8.77
CA GLU A 309 -18.15 -10.01 10.09
C GLU A 309 -17.19 -9.07 10.84
N SER A 310 -16.38 -8.31 10.11
CA SER A 310 -15.48 -7.29 10.67
C SER A 310 -16.18 -5.96 10.97
N GLY A 311 -17.51 -5.89 10.83
CA GLY A 311 -18.38 -4.77 11.17
C GLY A 311 -18.81 -3.89 10.00
N LEU A 312 -18.35 -4.15 8.77
CA LEU A 312 -18.80 -3.38 7.60
C LEU A 312 -20.22 -3.77 7.19
N LYS A 313 -20.88 -2.90 6.43
CA LYS A 313 -22.23 -3.18 5.93
C LYS A 313 -22.15 -4.00 4.62
N PRO A 314 -23.07 -4.94 4.38
CA PRO A 314 -23.19 -5.56 3.06
C PRO A 314 -23.50 -4.47 2.02
N TRP A 315 -22.90 -4.59 0.83
CA TRP A 315 -23.21 -3.69 -0.26
C TRP A 315 -24.48 -4.15 -1.01
N PRO A 316 -25.41 -3.26 -1.37
CA PRO A 316 -26.60 -3.66 -2.14
C PRO A 316 -26.22 -4.30 -3.47
N GLY A 317 -26.88 -5.41 -3.81
CA GLY A 317 -26.66 -6.11 -5.08
C GLY A 317 -25.49 -7.09 -5.09
N THR A 318 -24.70 -7.18 -4.01
CA THR A 318 -23.79 -8.30 -3.78
C THR A 318 -24.51 -9.32 -2.89
N ARG A 319 -25.04 -10.38 -3.51
CA ARG A 319 -25.47 -11.58 -2.78
C ARG A 319 -24.26 -12.49 -2.56
#